data_AF-A0A2M9ZSV2-F1
#
_entry.id   AF-A0A2M9ZSV2-F1
#
_cell.length_a   1.000
_cell.length_b   1.000
_cell.length_c   1.000
_cell.angle_alpha   90.00
_cell.angle_beta   90.00
_cell.angle_gamma   90.00
#
_symmetry.space_group_name_H-M   'P 1'
#
loop_
_entity.id
_entity.type
_entity.pdbx_description
1 polymer ?
#
loop_
_entity_poly.entity_id
_entity_poly.type
_entity_poly.pdbx_seq_one_letter_code
_entity_poly.pdbx_strand_id
1 'polypeptide(L)' 'MSSNLLNRITLNSEVCHGKPTIRNQRYTVELILDLLSSGMSEEEIISDYPAIEKEDILACLEYALNLVKVKSIYKASA' A
#
# COMPACT_ATOMS: atom_id res chain seq x y z
N MET A 1 17.21 1.10 9.56
CA MET A 1 16.71 -0.29 9.68
C MET A 1 15.58 -0.44 8.69
N SER A 2 15.91 -0.64 7.42
CA SER A 2 14.92 -0.75 6.35
C SER A 2 14.50 -2.20 6.27
N SER A 3 13.56 -2.59 7.14
CA SER A 3 12.81 -3.83 6.97
C SER A 3 12.24 -3.80 5.56
N ASN A 4 12.52 -4.84 4.77
CA ASN A 4 12.20 -4.87 3.34
C ASN A 4 10.70 -5.15 3.14
N LEU A 5 9.86 -4.26 3.67
CA LEU A 5 8.40 -4.37 3.72
C LEU A 5 7.82 -4.37 2.29
N LEU A 6 8.49 -3.70 1.36
CA LEU A 6 8.15 -3.71 -0.07
C LEU A 6 8.12 -5.11 -0.68
N ASN A 7 8.87 -6.10 -0.14
CA ASN A 7 8.80 -7.48 -0.63
C ASN A 7 7.43 -8.14 -0.40
N ARG A 8 6.62 -7.59 0.49
CA ARG A 8 5.25 -8.06 0.75
C ARG A 8 4.26 -7.54 -0.29
N ILE A 9 4.61 -6.49 -1.04
CA ILE A 9 3.77 -5.96 -2.11
C ILE A 9 4.20 -6.60 -3.42
N THR A 10 3.24 -7.23 -4.08
CA THR A 10 3.42 -7.81 -5.39
C THR A 10 2.73 -6.96 -6.44
N LEU A 11 3.42 -6.73 -7.55
CA LEU A 11 2.89 -6.09 -8.74
C LEU A 11 2.75 -7.17 -9.79
N ASN A 12 1.51 -7.59 -10.05
CA ASN A 12 1.22 -8.57 -11.09
C ASN A 12 0.28 -7.95 -12.12
N SER A 13 0.74 -7.82 -13.37
CA SER A 13 -0.05 -7.24 -14.47
C SER A 13 -1.33 -8.01 -14.78
N GLU A 14 -1.39 -9.29 -14.43
CA GLU A 14 -2.55 -10.16 -14.66
C GLU A 14 -3.60 -10.07 -13.53
N VAL A 15 -3.24 -9.48 -12.38
CA VAL A 15 -4.11 -9.39 -11.20
C VAL A 15 -4.53 -7.93 -10.99
N CYS A 16 -5.83 -7.68 -10.87
CA CYS A 16 -6.40 -6.34 -10.62
C CYS A 16 -5.87 -5.25 -11.58
N HIS A 17 -5.71 -5.56 -12.87
CA HIS A 17 -5.20 -4.62 -13.88
C HIS A 17 -3.78 -4.09 -13.62
N GLY A 18 -2.92 -4.85 -12.93
CA GLY A 18 -1.57 -4.41 -12.58
C GLY A 18 -1.49 -3.55 -11.32
N LYS A 19 -2.58 -3.45 -10.56
CA LYS A 19 -2.57 -2.75 -9.27
C LYS A 19 -1.64 -3.46 -8.27
N PRO A 20 -0.92 -2.72 -7.42
CA PRO A 20 -0.12 -3.30 -6.34
C PRO A 20 -1.01 -4.02 -5.34
N THR A 21 -0.72 -5.30 -5.10
CA THR A 21 -1.46 -6.16 -4.19
C THR A 21 -0.56 -6.69 -3.07
N ILE A 22 -1.17 -7.01 -1.93
CA ILE A 22 -0.46 -7.61 -0.80
C ILE A 22 -0.29 -9.10 -1.08
N ARG A 23 0.95 -9.61 -1.13
CA ARG A 23 1.29 -11.04 -1.21
C ARG A 23 0.56 -11.81 -2.31
N ASN A 24 0.34 -11.21 -3.49
CA ASN A 24 -0.50 -11.77 -4.57
C ASN A 24 -1.96 -12.07 -4.19
N GLN A 25 -2.46 -11.55 -3.08
CA GLN A 25 -3.88 -11.61 -2.75
C GLN A 25 -4.66 -10.56 -3.54
N ARG A 26 -5.99 -10.65 -3.49
CA ARG A 26 -6.90 -9.67 -4.09
C ARG A 26 -7.08 -8.41 -3.23
N TYR A 27 -6.25 -8.23 -2.21
CA TYR A 27 -6.19 -7.01 -1.39
C TYR A 27 -5.19 -6.04 -2.02
N THR A 28 -5.71 -4.94 -2.55
CA THR A 28 -4.88 -3.88 -3.16
C THR A 28 -4.37 -2.90 -2.11
N VAL A 29 -3.19 -2.34 -2.34
CA VAL A 29 -2.64 -1.25 -1.50
C VAL A 29 -3.62 -0.07 -1.40
N GLU A 30 -4.33 0.23 -2.50
CA GLU A 30 -5.37 1.26 -2.56
C GLU A 30 -6.48 1.06 -1.52
N LEU A 31 -6.98 -0.18 -1.38
CA LEU A 31 -8.03 -0.53 -0.42
C LEU A 31 -7.58 -0.23 1.02
N ILE A 32 -6.35 -0.60 1.38
CA ILE A 32 -5.84 -0.36 2.74
C ILE A 32 -5.67 1.13 3.01
N LEU A 33 -5.17 1.88 2.03
CA LEU A 33 -5.08 3.34 2.16
C LEU A 33 -6.46 3.99 2.27
N ASP A 34 -7.47 3.48 1.58
CA ASP A 34 -8.84 3.99 1.63
C ASP A 34 -9.50 3.73 3.00
N LEU A 35 -9.31 2.53 3.56
CA LEU A 35 -9.77 2.17 4.91
C LEU A 35 -9.10 3.04 5.97
N LEU A 36 -7.78 3.22 5.88
CA LEU A 36 -7.02 4.11 6.78
C LEU A 36 -7.47 5.57 6.63
N SER A 37 -7.68 6.04 5.39
CA SER A 37 -8.17 7.40 5.13
C SER A 37 -9.60 7.62 5.64
N SER A 38 -10.40 6.55 5.75
CA SER A 38 -11.75 6.58 6.32
C SER A 38 -11.75 6.68 7.85
N GLY A 39 -10.56 6.63 8.49
CA GLY A 39 -10.40 6.72 9.94
C GLY A 39 -10.42 5.37 10.66
N MET A 40 -10.38 4.27 9.92
CA MET A 40 -10.32 2.92 10.49
C MET A 40 -8.92 2.64 11.05
N SER A 41 -8.85 2.01 12.22
CA SER A 41 -7.57 1.67 12.86
C SER A 41 -6.96 0.40 12.25
N GLU A 42 -5.63 0.26 12.34
CA GLU A 42 -4.92 -0.94 11.86
C GLU A 42 -5.50 -2.23 12.44
N GLU A 43 -5.89 -2.19 13.72
CA GLU A 43 -6.45 -3.31 14.47
C GLU A 43 -7.84 -3.72 13.96
N GLU A 44 -8.67 -2.74 13.59
CA GLU A 44 -10.00 -2.96 13.01
C GLU A 44 -9.87 -3.59 11.62
N ILE A 45 -8.93 -3.08 10.81
CA ILE A 45 -8.64 -3.64 9.49
C ILE A 45 -8.18 -5.11 9.61
N ILE A 46 -7.32 -5.43 10.59
CA ILE A 46 -6.88 -6.82 10.82
C ILE A 46 -8.03 -7.70 11.33
N SER A 47 -8.95 -7.14 12.14
CA SER A 47 -10.14 -7.85 12.61
C SER A 47 -11.10 -8.19 11.46
N ASP A 48 -11.33 -7.25 10.55
CA ASP A 48 -12.22 -7.45 9.39
C ASP A 48 -11.55 -8.30 8.29
N TYR A 49 -10.23 -8.20 8.18
CA TYR A 49 -9.41 -8.93 7.21
C TYR A 49 -8.30 -9.72 7.93
N PRO A 50 -8.62 -10.90 8.50
CA PRO A 50 -7.65 -11.71 9.26
C PRO A 50 -6.49 -12.27 8.42
N ALA A 51 -6.54 -12.11 7.10
CA ALA A 51 -5.45 -12.44 6.18
C ALA A 51 -4.36 -11.34 6.12
N ILE A 52 -4.63 -10.16 6.67
CA ILE A 52 -3.75 -9.00 6.65
C ILE A 52 -3.02 -8.90 7.98
N GLU A 53 -1.70 -8.74 7.91
CA GLU A 53 -0.87 -8.54 9.09
C GLU A 53 -0.50 -7.07 9.24
N LYS A 54 -0.08 -6.67 10.44
CA LYS A 54 0.37 -5.29 10.69
C LYS A 54 1.53 -4.90 9.76
N GLU A 55 2.44 -5.83 9.45
CA GLU A 55 3.51 -5.57 8.47
C GLU A 55 3.00 -5.32 7.05
N ASP A 56 1.85 -5.86 6.65
CA ASP A 56 1.26 -5.61 5.33
C ASP A 56 0.73 -4.17 5.22
N ILE A 57 0.14 -3.66 6.30
CA ILE A 57 -0.32 -2.26 6.39
C ILE A 57 0.87 -1.31 6.32
N LEU A 58 1.93 -1.59 7.07
CA LEU A 58 3.16 -0.81 7.03
C LEU A 58 3.83 -0.85 5.64
N ALA A 59 3.81 -2.01 4.97
CA ALA A 59 4.29 -2.12 3.59
C ALA A 59 3.48 -1.22 2.63
N CYS A 60 2.15 -1.21 2.77
CA CYS A 60 1.27 -0.35 1.97
C CYS A 60 1.61 1.13 2.13
N LEU A 61 1.83 1.57 3.37
CA LEU A 61 2.23 2.94 3.69
C LEU A 61 3.62 3.28 3.13
N GLU A 62 4.61 2.40 3.26
CA GLU A 62 5.93 2.60 2.67
C GLU A 62 5.87 2.68 1.14
N TYR A 63 5.04 1.85 0.50
CA TYR A 63 4.85 1.90 -0.95
C TYR A 63 4.21 3.22 -1.39
N ALA A 64 3.17 3.67 -0.70
CA ALA A 64 2.54 4.96 -0.93
C ALA A 64 3.54 6.11 -0.75
N LEU A 65 4.34 6.07 0.32
CA LEU A 65 5.39 7.06 0.57
C LEU A 65 6.41 7.08 -0.57
N ASN A 66 6.85 5.92 -1.07
CA ASN A 66 7.78 5.85 -2.21
C ASN A 66 7.18 6.42 -3.50
N LEU A 67 5.88 6.24 -3.74
CA LEU A 67 5.19 6.87 -4.88
C LEU A 67 5.12 8.39 -4.74
N VAL A 68 4.89 8.90 -3.53
CA VAL A 68 4.78 10.34 -3.25
C VAL A 68 6.14 11.02 -3.16
N LYS A 69 7.22 10.27 -2.92
CA LYS A 69 8.59 10.77 -2.82
C LYS A 69 9.14 11.24 -4.18
N VAL A 70 8.56 12.29 -4.72
CA VAL A 70 9.01 12.98 -5.93
C VAL A 70 10.20 13.88 -5.56
N LYS A 71 11.32 13.68 -6.24
CA LYS A 71 12.61 14.29 -5.88
C LYS A 71 12.67 15.80 -6.11
N SER A 72 11.90 16.33 -7.07
CA SER A 72 11.78 17.76 -7.36
C SER A 72 10.51 18.01 -8.16
N ILE A 73 9.70 18.98 -7.75
CA ILE A 73 8.53 19.46 -8.49
C ILE A 73 8.92 20.79 -9.12
N TYR A 74 9.06 20.80 -10.44
CA TYR A 74 9.26 22.05 -11.19
C TYR A 74 7.91 22.55 -11.67
N LYS A 75 7.56 23.80 -11.35
CA LYS A 75 6.46 24.48 -12.03
C LYS A 75 6.90 24.72 -13.47
N ALA A 76 6.22 24.09 -14.43
CA ALA A 76 6.30 24.55 -15.82
C ALA A 76 5.78 25.99 -15.84
N SER A 77 6.65 26.95 -16.12
CA SER A 77 6.25 28.34 -16.35
C SER A 77 5.32 28.35 -17.56
N ALA A 78 4.11 28.85 -17.36
CA ALA A 78 3.13 29.13 -18.41
C ALA A 78 3.57 30.31 -19.28
#